data_AF-L0A5B8-F1
#
_entry.id   AF-L0A5B8-F1
#
_cell.length_a   1.000
_cell.length_b   1.000
_cell.length_c   1.000
_cell.angle_alpha   90.00
_cell.angle_beta   90.00
_cell.angle_gamma   90.00
#
_symmetry.space_group_name_H-M   'P 1'
#
loop_
_entity.id
_entity.type
_entity.pdbx_description
1 polymer ?
#
loop_
_entity_poly.entity_id
_entity_poly.type
_entity_poly.pdbx_seq_one_letter_code
_entity_poly.pdbx_strand_id
1 'polypeptide(L)'
;MLKLKFRRPLGRSLLLSLLAGNVFAQTALPDLGPVPPGAARPGWELTWHDEFSAPYGSPVDTSKWNFETGGWGWGNGERQYYTDTKRNAIMDGSGRLVITARAENENTPLICGAGLRCQYSSARLNTKGKFEQQYGRIEARIKVAAGQGLWSAFWMLGARFPEVRWPNSGEIDIVEQIGREPNKVHGTIHGPFHSAAEGITGSTTLPRPLAEDFHVYAVEWSENEIRWFVDDVLFQTLTPANLPEGAQWVYNQPFFVILNLAVGGGFSGYPNASTKFPQQMLVDYVRAYRRSAP
;
A
#
# COMPACT_ATOMS: atom_id res chain seq x y z
N MET A 1 21.95 -92.16 -6.27
CA MET A 1 20.75 -91.95 -7.11
C MET A 1 20.57 -90.45 -7.32
N LEU A 2 20.23 -90.08 -8.57
CA LEU A 2 19.81 -88.77 -9.11
C LEU A 2 20.84 -87.63 -9.32
N LYS A 3 20.99 -87.28 -10.61
CA LYS A 3 21.61 -86.07 -11.20
C LYS A 3 20.65 -84.88 -11.12
N LEU A 4 21.17 -83.63 -11.11
CA LEU A 4 20.68 -82.47 -11.91
C LEU A 4 21.60 -81.24 -11.68
N LYS A 5 22.38 -80.80 -12.67
CA LYS A 5 22.19 -79.67 -13.64
C LYS A 5 22.55 -78.25 -13.12
N PHE A 6 23.47 -77.65 -13.87
CA PHE A 6 24.00 -76.28 -13.86
C PHE A 6 22.94 -75.17 -14.00
N ARG A 7 23.23 -73.97 -13.46
CA ARG A 7 23.13 -72.66 -14.15
C ARG A 7 23.82 -71.53 -13.35
N ARG A 8 24.62 -70.71 -14.05
CA ARG A 8 25.20 -69.43 -13.59
C ARG A 8 24.13 -68.32 -13.57
N PRO A 9 24.27 -67.26 -12.75
CA PRO A 9 23.70 -65.96 -13.06
C PRO A 9 24.77 -64.94 -13.50
N LEU A 10 24.33 -64.09 -14.43
CA LEU A 10 25.05 -63.01 -15.09
C LEU A 10 25.30 -61.83 -14.16
N GLY A 11 26.45 -61.16 -14.36
CA GLY A 11 26.68 -59.80 -13.86
C GLY A 11 25.76 -58.79 -14.55
N ARG A 12 25.26 -57.84 -13.76
CA ARG A 12 24.62 -56.62 -14.25
C ARG A 12 25.35 -55.42 -13.65
N SER A 13 25.94 -54.62 -14.54
CA SER A 13 26.54 -53.33 -14.26
C SER A 13 25.48 -52.35 -13.73
N LEU A 14 25.82 -51.64 -12.65
CA LEU A 14 25.08 -50.47 -12.16
C LEU A 14 25.54 -49.25 -12.96
N LEU A 15 24.65 -48.65 -13.75
CA LEU A 15 24.82 -47.28 -14.22
C LEU A 15 24.42 -46.33 -13.07
N LEU A 16 25.37 -45.55 -12.55
CA LEU A 16 25.08 -44.38 -11.72
C LEU A 16 24.86 -43.18 -12.63
N SER A 17 23.61 -42.74 -12.79
CA SER A 17 23.27 -41.43 -13.33
C SER A 17 23.20 -40.42 -12.20
N LEU A 18 24.30 -39.69 -11.95
CA LEU A 18 24.30 -38.49 -11.10
C LEU A 18 23.77 -37.31 -11.92
N LEU A 19 22.52 -36.91 -11.64
CA LEU A 19 22.00 -35.60 -12.04
C LEU A 19 22.77 -34.52 -11.28
N ALA A 20 23.48 -33.67 -12.00
CA ALA A 20 23.99 -32.40 -11.47
C ALA A 20 22.79 -31.47 -11.23
N GLY A 21 22.29 -31.45 -10.00
CA GLY A 21 21.35 -30.44 -9.55
C GLY A 21 22.10 -29.12 -9.36
N ASN A 22 21.92 -28.18 -10.28
CA ASN A 22 22.31 -26.80 -10.06
C ASN A 22 21.40 -26.19 -8.98
N VAL A 23 21.86 -26.24 -7.74
CA VAL A 23 21.26 -25.48 -6.64
C VAL A 23 21.68 -24.03 -6.84
N PHE A 24 20.83 -23.22 -7.46
CA PHE A 24 20.93 -21.77 -7.34
C PHE A 24 20.56 -21.42 -5.90
N ALA A 25 21.57 -21.16 -5.07
CA ALA A 25 21.36 -20.50 -3.80
C ALA A 25 20.78 -19.11 -4.07
N GLN A 26 19.48 -18.94 -3.89
CA GLN A 26 18.87 -17.62 -3.77
C GLN A 26 19.42 -17.00 -2.48
N THR A 27 20.41 -16.13 -2.60
CA THR A 27 20.74 -15.21 -1.52
C THR A 27 19.54 -14.29 -1.34
N ALA A 28 18.73 -14.53 -0.31
CA ALA A 28 17.80 -13.52 0.16
C ALA A 28 18.62 -12.25 0.43
N LEU A 29 18.20 -11.13 -0.17
CA LEU A 29 18.76 -9.84 0.20
C LEU A 29 18.54 -9.68 1.71
N PRO A 30 19.55 -9.22 2.47
CA PRO A 30 19.35 -8.96 3.89
C PRO A 30 18.20 -7.98 4.04
N ASP A 31 17.33 -8.22 5.02
CA ASP A 31 16.38 -7.23 5.51
C ASP A 31 17.20 -6.04 6.00
N LEU A 32 17.42 -5.08 5.10
CA LEU A 32 18.02 -3.81 5.44
C LEU A 32 16.99 -3.19 6.39
N GLY A 33 17.32 -3.16 7.68
CA GLY A 33 16.51 -2.54 8.70
C GLY A 33 16.12 -1.10 8.34
N PRO A 34 15.37 -0.41 9.23
CA PRO A 34 14.79 0.90 8.93
C PRO A 34 15.77 1.83 8.22
N VAL A 35 15.36 2.39 7.07
CA VAL A 35 16.20 3.33 6.32
C VAL A 35 16.44 4.55 7.22
N PRO A 36 17.70 4.93 7.52
CA PRO A 36 17.97 6.03 8.43
C PRO A 36 17.16 7.29 8.08
N PRO A 37 16.58 7.99 9.07
CA PRO A 37 15.94 9.27 8.85
C PRO A 37 16.91 10.22 8.16
N GLY A 38 16.49 10.81 7.03
CA GLY A 38 17.30 11.82 6.34
C GLY A 38 18.42 11.28 5.45
N ALA A 39 18.29 10.08 4.87
CA ALA A 39 19.08 9.73 3.70
C ALA A 39 18.95 10.87 2.66
N ALA A 40 20.05 11.61 2.46
CA ALA A 40 20.03 12.81 1.65
C ALA A 40 19.57 12.45 0.23
N ARG A 41 18.48 13.06 -0.21
CA ARG A 41 18.00 12.92 -1.58
C ARG A 41 18.49 14.14 -2.37
N PRO A 42 19.48 14.00 -3.27
CA PRO A 42 20.06 15.15 -3.95
C PRO A 42 19.01 16.01 -4.66
N GLY A 43 19.05 17.32 -4.45
CA GLY A 43 18.07 18.27 -4.99
C GLY A 43 16.73 18.32 -4.25
N TRP A 44 16.61 17.65 -3.10
CA TRP A 44 15.42 17.63 -2.26
C TRP A 44 15.77 17.96 -0.80
N GLU A 45 14.96 18.80 -0.16
CA GLU A 45 15.03 19.13 1.26
C GLU A 45 13.85 18.48 1.99
N LEU A 46 14.13 17.74 3.06
CA LEU A 46 13.09 17.10 3.89
C LEU A 46 12.30 18.17 4.66
N THR A 47 10.98 18.22 4.45
CA THR A 47 10.11 19.23 5.07
C THR A 47 9.21 18.67 6.16
N TRP A 48 8.87 17.39 6.09
CA TRP A 48 8.09 16.70 7.11
C TRP A 48 8.33 15.21 7.01
N HIS A 49 8.26 14.52 8.15
CA HIS A 49 8.36 13.07 8.17
C HIS A 49 7.73 12.43 9.41
N ASP A 50 7.40 11.15 9.27
CA ASP A 50 7.17 10.24 10.38
C ASP A 50 7.88 8.91 10.14
N GLU A 51 8.74 8.54 11.08
CA GLU A 51 9.59 7.33 11.04
C GLU A 51 9.06 6.24 11.96
N PHE A 52 7.89 6.49 12.60
CA PHE A 52 7.19 5.53 13.46
C PHE A 52 8.08 4.88 14.54
N SER A 53 9.05 5.62 15.04
CA SER A 53 10.13 5.14 15.92
C SER A 53 9.72 4.98 17.40
N ALA A 54 8.44 5.13 17.72
CA ALA A 54 7.99 4.99 19.11
C ALA A 54 8.05 3.53 19.57
N PRO A 55 8.23 3.26 20.88
CA PRO A 55 8.33 1.90 21.41
C PRO A 55 7.15 1.00 21.05
N TYR A 56 7.37 -0.31 21.10
CA TYR A 56 6.31 -1.31 20.85
C TYR A 56 5.05 -1.02 21.67
N GLY A 57 3.90 -1.09 21.02
CA GLY A 57 2.62 -0.87 21.68
C GLY A 57 2.21 0.60 21.85
N SER A 58 3.06 1.53 21.43
CA SER A 58 2.71 2.96 21.39
C SER A 58 1.51 3.21 20.47
N PRO A 59 0.59 4.12 20.85
CA PRO A 59 -0.45 4.57 19.93
C PRO A 59 0.15 5.39 18.79
N VAL A 60 -0.66 5.62 17.75
CA VAL A 60 -0.34 6.60 16.70
C VAL A 60 -0.16 7.99 17.32
N ASP A 61 0.86 8.74 16.87
CA ASP A 61 1.09 10.11 17.31
C ASP A 61 0.00 11.04 16.77
N THR A 62 -0.93 11.42 17.65
CA THR A 62 -2.06 12.29 17.31
C THR A 62 -1.67 13.75 17.16
N SER A 63 -0.40 14.14 17.35
CA SER A 63 0.08 15.45 16.90
C SER A 63 0.30 15.50 15.38
N LYS A 64 0.55 14.33 14.76
CA LYS A 64 0.80 14.18 13.31
C LYS A 64 -0.39 13.62 12.53
N TRP A 65 -1.13 12.68 13.12
CA TRP A 65 -2.19 11.94 12.44
C TRP A 65 -3.55 12.10 13.09
N ASN A 66 -4.60 12.22 12.29
CA ASN A 66 -5.99 12.06 12.69
C ASN A 66 -6.45 10.64 12.36
N PHE A 67 -7.35 10.10 13.17
CA PHE A 67 -8.10 8.90 12.82
C PHE A 67 -9.41 9.28 12.14
N GLU A 68 -9.73 8.61 11.03
CA GLU A 68 -11.08 8.59 10.49
C GLU A 68 -11.78 7.32 10.96
N THR A 69 -12.95 7.47 11.58
CA THR A 69 -13.70 6.33 12.15
C THR A 69 -15.03 6.14 11.44
N GLY A 70 -15.43 4.89 11.20
CA GLY A 70 -16.74 4.56 10.65
C GLY A 70 -16.76 3.47 9.59
N GLY A 71 -17.98 3.00 9.27
CA GLY A 71 -18.22 1.85 8.39
C GLY A 71 -19.43 2.03 7.45
N TRP A 72 -19.61 3.23 6.88
CA TRP A 72 -20.67 3.55 5.92
C TRP A 72 -20.29 3.25 4.46
N GLY A 73 -19.19 2.51 4.24
CA GLY A 73 -18.74 2.08 2.92
C GLY A 73 -17.94 3.11 2.12
N TRP A 74 -17.69 4.30 2.69
CA TRP A 74 -16.72 5.29 2.20
C TRP A 74 -16.86 5.69 0.72
N GLY A 75 -18.07 5.56 0.15
CA GLY A 75 -18.34 5.85 -1.26
C GLY A 75 -18.01 4.69 -2.23
N ASN A 76 -17.30 3.66 -1.76
CA ASN A 76 -16.74 2.59 -2.59
C ASN A 76 -17.37 1.21 -2.33
N GLY A 77 -18.35 1.12 -1.43
CA GLY A 77 -18.92 -0.16 -0.99
C GLY A 77 -17.96 -0.97 -0.09
N GLU A 78 -17.05 -0.27 0.60
CA GLU A 78 -16.12 -0.85 1.57
C GLU A 78 -16.87 -1.51 2.76
N ARG A 79 -16.29 -2.56 3.36
CA ARG A 79 -16.95 -3.37 4.42
C ARG A 79 -16.31 -3.26 5.79
N GLN A 80 -15.16 -2.60 5.92
CA GLN A 80 -14.54 -2.36 7.21
C GLN A 80 -15.20 -1.20 7.95
N TYR A 81 -15.12 -1.27 9.27
CA TYR A 81 -15.21 -0.12 10.14
C TYR A 81 -13.79 0.37 10.45
N TYR A 82 -13.45 1.61 10.09
CA TYR A 82 -12.20 2.21 10.55
C TYR A 82 -12.33 2.60 12.03
N THR A 83 -11.34 2.23 12.85
CA THR A 83 -11.30 2.53 14.28
C THR A 83 -10.10 3.42 14.64
N ASP A 84 -10.14 4.00 15.84
CA ASP A 84 -9.05 4.74 16.47
C ASP A 84 -8.27 3.92 17.51
N THR A 85 -8.44 2.59 17.48
CA THR A 85 -7.91 1.72 18.51
C THR A 85 -6.57 1.09 18.13
N LYS A 86 -5.78 0.76 19.15
CA LYS A 86 -4.53 -0.01 19.00
C LYS A 86 -4.71 -1.39 18.37
N ARG A 87 -5.94 -1.90 18.26
CA ARG A 87 -6.21 -3.16 17.55
C ARG A 87 -5.96 -3.03 16.05
N ASN A 88 -6.15 -1.83 15.49
CA ASN A 88 -6.07 -1.58 14.06
C ASN A 88 -4.91 -0.66 13.66
N ALA A 89 -4.37 0.16 14.56
CA ALA A 89 -3.16 0.96 14.30
C ALA A 89 -2.26 1.05 15.53
N ILE A 90 -1.02 0.57 15.42
CA ILE A 90 -0.08 0.51 16.55
C ILE A 90 1.37 0.54 16.05
N MET A 91 2.29 1.03 16.88
CA MET A 91 3.73 0.90 16.60
C MET A 91 4.23 -0.50 17.00
N ASP A 92 5.06 -1.11 16.14
CA ASP A 92 5.64 -2.43 16.40
C ASP A 92 6.98 -2.38 17.16
N GLY A 93 7.45 -1.19 17.53
CA GLY A 93 8.73 -0.98 18.22
C GLY A 93 9.97 -1.29 17.38
N SER A 94 9.81 -1.60 16.10
CA SER A 94 10.88 -1.81 15.11
C SER A 94 10.94 -0.67 14.11
N GLY A 95 10.37 0.50 14.46
CA GLY A 95 10.32 1.68 13.58
C GLY A 95 9.19 1.64 12.56
N ARG A 96 8.07 0.95 12.83
CA ARG A 96 6.98 0.84 11.86
C ARG A 96 5.61 1.05 12.48
N LEU A 97 4.76 1.71 11.72
CA LEU A 97 3.32 1.71 11.92
C LEU A 97 2.73 0.44 11.32
N VAL A 98 1.87 -0.22 12.08
CA VAL A 98 1.12 -1.41 11.65
C VAL A 98 -0.36 -1.07 11.55
N ILE A 99 -0.88 -0.99 10.32
CA ILE A 99 -2.33 -0.90 10.07
C ILE A 99 -2.86 -2.32 9.87
N THR A 100 -3.73 -2.77 10.76
CA THR A 100 -4.26 -4.15 10.77
C THR A 100 -5.73 -4.19 10.39
N ALA A 101 -6.05 -4.88 9.30
CA ALA A 101 -7.41 -5.29 8.97
C ALA A 101 -7.75 -6.61 9.68
N ARG A 102 -8.93 -6.69 10.29
CA ARG A 102 -9.39 -7.84 11.07
C ARG A 102 -10.77 -8.27 10.60
N ALA A 103 -11.01 -9.59 10.62
CA ALA A 103 -12.37 -10.11 10.68
C ALA A 103 -12.89 -9.94 12.11
N GLU A 104 -14.08 -9.36 12.25
CA GLU A 104 -14.78 -9.24 13.52
C GLU A 104 -15.71 -10.43 13.73
N ASN A 105 -15.97 -10.76 14.99
CA ASN A 105 -16.92 -11.80 15.36
C ASN A 105 -18.33 -11.23 15.57
N GLU A 106 -19.30 -12.12 15.76
CA GLU A 106 -20.71 -11.77 15.98
C GLU A 106 -20.96 -10.90 17.23
N ASN A 107 -20.02 -10.84 18.16
CA ASN A 107 -20.13 -10.06 19.39
C ASN A 107 -19.58 -8.64 19.24
N THR A 108 -19.06 -8.26 18.07
CA THR A 108 -18.49 -6.92 17.85
C THR A 108 -19.51 -5.82 18.14
N PRO A 109 -19.14 -4.76 18.90
CA PRO A 109 -20.02 -3.62 19.11
C PRO A 109 -20.06 -2.68 17.90
N LEU A 110 -19.23 -2.91 16.88
CA LEU A 110 -19.12 -2.05 15.71
C LEU A 110 -20.34 -2.21 14.81
N ILE A 111 -20.96 -1.08 14.47
CA ILE A 111 -22.14 -1.01 13.61
C ILE A 111 -21.76 -0.29 12.30
N CYS A 112 -22.03 -0.97 11.19
CA CYS A 112 -21.77 -0.51 9.83
C CYS A 112 -23.09 -0.08 9.16
N GLY A 113 -23.03 0.23 7.87
CA GLY A 113 -24.19 0.61 7.07
C GLY A 113 -25.45 -0.25 7.33
N ALA A 114 -26.61 0.40 7.28
CA ALA A 114 -27.92 -0.18 7.59
C ALA A 114 -28.09 -0.74 9.02
N GLY A 115 -27.25 -0.32 9.98
CA GLY A 115 -27.36 -0.74 11.39
C GLY A 115 -26.88 -2.18 11.63
N LEU A 116 -26.18 -2.78 10.67
CA LEU A 116 -25.69 -4.15 10.75
C LEU A 116 -24.36 -4.21 11.49
N ARG A 117 -24.09 -5.34 12.16
CA ARG A 117 -22.78 -5.58 12.75
C ARG A 117 -21.71 -5.59 11.67
N CYS A 118 -20.61 -4.88 11.91
CA CYS A 118 -19.49 -4.86 11.01
C CYS A 118 -18.82 -6.23 10.93
N GLN A 119 -18.47 -6.65 9.71
CA GLN A 119 -17.74 -7.91 9.50
C GLN A 119 -16.23 -7.72 9.64
N TYR A 120 -15.75 -6.49 9.45
CA TYR A 120 -14.33 -6.18 9.47
C TYR A 120 -14.05 -4.88 10.21
N SER A 121 -12.84 -4.77 10.76
CA SER A 121 -12.29 -3.51 11.26
C SER A 121 -10.94 -3.22 10.62
N SER A 122 -10.56 -1.95 10.54
CA SER A 122 -9.24 -1.51 10.05
C SER A 122 -8.92 -0.11 10.60
N ALA A 123 -7.90 0.56 10.07
CA ALA A 123 -7.62 1.97 10.36
C ALA A 123 -7.41 2.79 9.08
N ARG A 124 -7.78 4.07 9.18
CA ARG A 124 -7.55 5.12 8.19
C ARG A 124 -7.02 6.35 8.92
N LEU A 125 -5.83 6.79 8.54
CA LEU A 125 -5.11 7.90 9.14
C LEU A 125 -4.94 9.01 8.13
N ASN A 126 -5.04 10.27 8.56
CA ASN A 126 -4.73 11.41 7.69
C ASN A 126 -3.99 12.54 8.42
N THR A 127 -3.36 13.43 7.66
CA THR A 127 -2.62 14.58 8.23
C THR A 127 -3.38 15.91 8.12
N LYS A 128 -4.68 15.91 7.80
CA LYS A 128 -5.46 17.15 7.58
C LYS A 128 -5.37 18.09 8.79
N GLY A 129 -5.07 19.37 8.55
CA GLY A 129 -4.91 20.37 9.61
C GLY A 129 -3.67 20.20 10.49
N LYS A 130 -2.78 19.26 10.17
CA LYS A 130 -1.53 18.97 10.89
C LYS A 130 -0.32 19.10 9.97
N PHE A 131 -0.35 18.41 8.84
CA PHE A 131 0.61 18.55 7.76
C PHE A 131 -0.11 18.58 6.41
N GLU A 132 0.13 19.66 5.68
CA GLU A 132 -0.35 19.89 4.32
C GLU A 132 0.79 20.52 3.53
N GLN A 133 0.97 20.06 2.29
CA GLN A 133 2.01 20.60 1.41
C GLN A 133 1.48 20.75 -0.01
N GLN A 134 1.91 21.83 -0.67
CA GLN A 134 1.78 22.00 -2.10
C GLN A 134 3.13 21.70 -2.76
N TYR A 135 3.11 20.84 -3.77
CA TYR A 135 4.26 20.37 -4.52
C TYR A 135 5.29 19.59 -3.69
N GLY A 136 6.27 19.07 -4.40
CA GLY A 136 7.43 18.41 -3.83
C GLY A 136 7.46 16.93 -4.12
N ARG A 137 8.23 16.18 -3.33
CA ARG A 137 8.20 14.72 -3.35
C ARG A 137 7.52 14.22 -2.10
N ILE A 138 6.54 13.34 -2.25
CA ILE A 138 5.87 12.67 -1.14
C ILE A 138 6.09 11.18 -1.34
N GLU A 139 6.67 10.51 -0.35
CA GLU A 139 7.00 9.08 -0.43
C GLU A 139 6.71 8.35 0.88
N ALA A 140 6.47 7.05 0.77
CA ALA A 140 6.39 6.16 1.90
C ALA A 140 6.99 4.80 1.54
N ARG A 141 7.66 4.18 2.52
CA ARG A 141 8.13 2.80 2.39
C ARG A 141 7.13 1.86 3.04
N ILE A 142 6.43 1.08 2.22
CA ILE A 142 5.26 0.31 2.63
C ILE A 142 5.41 -1.14 2.18
N LYS A 143 5.04 -2.07 3.05
CA LYS A 143 4.72 -3.45 2.69
C LYS A 143 3.20 -3.62 2.74
N VAL A 144 2.60 -3.84 1.58
CA VAL A 144 1.13 -3.89 1.42
C VAL A 144 0.55 -5.20 1.98
N ALA A 145 -0.75 -5.19 2.27
CA ALA A 145 -1.49 -6.38 2.69
C ALA A 145 -1.77 -7.33 1.51
N ALA A 146 -1.71 -8.64 1.76
CA ALA A 146 -2.02 -9.66 0.76
C ALA A 146 -3.48 -10.12 0.82
N GLY A 147 -4.00 -10.57 -0.32
CA GLY A 147 -5.21 -11.39 -0.39
C GLY A 147 -6.44 -10.70 -0.99
N GLN A 148 -7.33 -11.52 -1.55
CA GLN A 148 -8.55 -11.05 -2.21
C GLN A 148 -9.36 -10.13 -1.27
N GLY A 149 -9.77 -8.98 -1.81
CA GLY A 149 -10.60 -8.00 -1.13
C GLY A 149 -9.84 -7.07 -0.18
N LEU A 150 -8.53 -7.17 -0.05
CA LEU A 150 -7.71 -6.18 0.65
C LEU A 150 -7.31 -5.07 -0.32
N TRP A 151 -7.25 -3.85 0.18
CA TRP A 151 -6.87 -2.67 -0.57
C TRP A 151 -6.01 -1.75 0.30
N SER A 152 -4.70 -1.79 0.08
CA SER A 152 -3.75 -0.89 0.74
C SER A 152 -3.65 0.40 -0.07
N ALA A 153 -3.77 1.55 0.58
CA ALA A 153 -3.71 2.84 -0.08
C ALA A 153 -2.81 3.84 0.68
N PHE A 154 -1.98 4.54 -0.09
CA PHE A 154 -1.24 5.73 0.32
C PHE A 154 -1.50 6.80 -0.72
N TRP A 155 -2.16 7.87 -0.30
CA TRP A 155 -2.79 8.83 -1.20
C TRP A 155 -2.91 10.19 -0.53
N MET A 156 -3.38 11.16 -1.30
CA MET A 156 -3.47 12.54 -0.88
C MET A 156 -4.80 13.15 -1.32
N LEU A 157 -5.37 14.02 -0.49
CA LEU A 157 -6.58 14.76 -0.80
C LEU A 157 -6.36 16.26 -0.61
N GLY A 158 -6.99 17.08 -1.46
CA GLY A 158 -6.86 18.53 -1.38
C GLY A 158 -7.29 19.09 -0.03
N ALA A 159 -6.47 19.96 0.56
CA ALA A 159 -6.62 20.50 1.92
C ALA A 159 -7.94 21.26 2.16
N ARG A 160 -8.56 21.78 1.10
CA ARG A 160 -9.85 22.47 1.15
C ARG A 160 -11.05 21.52 1.25
N PHE A 161 -10.86 20.20 1.31
CA PHE A 161 -11.94 19.27 1.62
C PHE A 161 -12.32 19.36 3.11
N PRO A 162 -13.60 19.39 3.51
CA PRO A 162 -14.80 19.17 2.69
C PRO A 162 -15.47 20.45 2.16
N GLU A 163 -14.91 21.64 2.42
CA GLU A 163 -15.45 22.93 1.97
C GLU A 163 -15.55 22.96 0.43
N VAL A 164 -14.49 22.52 -0.25
CA VAL A 164 -14.50 22.11 -1.64
C VAL A 164 -14.74 20.61 -1.67
N ARG A 165 -15.92 20.19 -2.15
CA ARG A 165 -16.30 18.77 -2.16
C ARG A 165 -15.52 17.99 -3.20
N TRP A 166 -15.25 16.72 -2.90
CA TRP A 166 -14.77 15.75 -3.87
C TRP A 166 -15.77 15.62 -5.06
N PRO A 167 -15.30 15.50 -6.32
CA PRO A 167 -13.90 15.39 -6.74
C PRO A 167 -13.21 16.74 -6.99
N ASN A 168 -13.90 17.88 -6.80
CA ASN A 168 -13.33 19.22 -7.07
C ASN A 168 -12.14 19.58 -6.17
N SER A 169 -12.04 18.95 -5.00
CA SER A 169 -10.88 19.10 -4.11
C SER A 169 -9.60 18.51 -4.70
N GLY A 170 -9.70 17.60 -5.66
CA GLY A 170 -8.58 16.83 -6.19
C GLY A 170 -8.12 15.71 -5.26
N GLU A 171 -7.64 14.64 -5.86
CA GLU A 171 -7.08 13.45 -5.22
C GLU A 171 -5.86 12.96 -6.01
N ILE A 172 -4.80 12.58 -5.31
CA ILE A 172 -3.58 11.99 -5.89
C ILE A 172 -3.30 10.68 -5.16
N ASP A 173 -3.54 9.57 -5.82
CA ASP A 173 -3.26 8.23 -5.32
C ASP A 173 -1.83 7.87 -5.65
N ILE A 174 -0.95 7.89 -4.64
CA ILE A 174 0.48 7.59 -4.81
C ILE A 174 0.64 6.09 -5.04
N VAL A 175 -0.08 5.28 -4.27
CA VAL A 175 -0.27 3.85 -4.55
C VAL A 175 -1.63 3.38 -4.06
N GLU A 176 -2.32 2.69 -4.94
CA GLU A 176 -3.37 1.74 -4.60
C GLU A 176 -2.92 0.34 -4.98
N GLN A 177 -2.99 -0.59 -4.02
CA GLN A 177 -2.70 -2.01 -4.26
C GLN A 177 -3.88 -2.84 -3.79
N ILE A 178 -4.44 -3.62 -4.73
CA ILE A 178 -5.55 -4.55 -4.46
C ILE A 178 -5.04 -5.98 -4.45
N GLY A 179 -5.39 -6.76 -3.44
CA GLY A 179 -4.77 -8.07 -3.24
C GLY A 179 -5.15 -9.15 -4.27
N ARG A 180 -6.09 -8.87 -5.18
CA ARG A 180 -6.39 -9.71 -6.36
C ARG A 180 -5.39 -9.53 -7.50
N GLU A 181 -4.62 -8.46 -7.48
CA GLU A 181 -3.56 -8.13 -8.44
C GLU A 181 -2.23 -8.00 -7.68
N PRO A 182 -1.67 -9.12 -7.17
CA PRO A 182 -0.61 -9.10 -6.16
C PRO A 182 0.67 -8.38 -6.60
N ASN A 183 0.92 -8.29 -7.90
CA ASN A 183 2.15 -7.71 -8.46
C ASN A 183 1.92 -6.30 -9.03
N LYS A 184 0.69 -5.80 -9.07
CA LYS A 184 0.33 -4.58 -9.79
C LYS A 184 0.16 -3.40 -8.84
N VAL A 185 0.78 -2.29 -9.22
CA VAL A 185 0.67 -0.98 -8.57
C VAL A 185 -0.21 -0.09 -9.45
N HIS A 186 -1.11 0.68 -8.85
CA HIS A 186 -1.88 1.72 -9.52
C HIS A 186 -1.55 3.09 -8.94
N GLY A 187 -1.37 4.07 -9.83
CA GLY A 187 -1.24 5.49 -9.49
C GLY A 187 -2.31 6.28 -10.22
N THR A 188 -3.09 7.07 -9.51
CA THR A 188 -4.31 7.67 -10.05
C THR A 188 -4.39 9.14 -9.66
N ILE A 189 -5.03 9.94 -10.51
CA ILE A 189 -5.54 11.24 -10.11
C ILE A 189 -7.05 11.28 -10.30
N HIS A 190 -7.75 11.89 -9.34
CA HIS A 190 -9.16 12.22 -9.46
C HIS A 190 -9.39 13.72 -9.41
N GLY A 191 -10.34 14.19 -10.20
CA GLY A 191 -10.71 15.59 -10.33
C GLY A 191 -12.06 15.76 -11.03
N PRO A 192 -12.52 17.01 -11.22
CA PRO A 192 -13.75 17.27 -11.96
C PRO A 192 -13.62 16.75 -13.39
N PHE A 193 -14.58 15.92 -13.81
CA PHE A 193 -14.63 15.23 -15.12
C PHE A 193 -13.70 14.02 -15.31
N HIS A 194 -12.95 13.61 -14.27
CA HIS A 194 -12.12 12.40 -14.27
C HIS A 194 -12.01 11.84 -12.85
N SER A 195 -13.02 11.10 -12.39
CA SER A 195 -13.10 10.63 -10.99
C SER A 195 -13.80 9.29 -10.87
N ALA A 196 -13.70 8.65 -9.69
CA ALA A 196 -14.17 7.28 -9.46
C ALA A 196 -13.60 6.33 -10.53
N ALA A 197 -14.45 5.57 -11.23
CA ALA A 197 -14.04 4.66 -12.29
C ALA A 197 -13.34 5.36 -13.48
N GLU A 198 -13.55 6.67 -13.65
CA GLU A 198 -12.96 7.48 -14.72
C GLU A 198 -11.71 8.26 -14.23
N GLY A 199 -11.13 7.88 -13.09
CA GLY A 199 -9.83 8.41 -12.68
C GLY A 199 -8.75 8.14 -13.71
N ILE A 200 -7.82 9.07 -13.90
CA ILE A 200 -6.73 8.89 -14.86
C ILE A 200 -5.66 8.05 -14.17
N THR A 201 -5.69 6.75 -14.44
CA THR A 201 -4.83 5.75 -13.80
C THR A 201 -3.72 5.28 -14.72
N GLY A 202 -2.52 5.12 -14.17
CA GLY A 202 -1.43 4.37 -14.77
C GLY A 202 -1.02 3.24 -13.82
N SER A 203 -0.35 2.24 -14.36
CA SER A 203 0.02 1.07 -13.57
C SER A 203 1.32 0.44 -14.05
N THR A 204 1.96 -0.29 -13.15
CA THR A 204 3.12 -1.13 -13.45
C THR A 204 3.03 -2.45 -12.70
N THR A 205 3.71 -3.47 -13.21
CA THR A 205 3.71 -4.83 -12.66
C THR A 205 5.12 -5.22 -12.28
N LEU A 206 5.33 -5.59 -11.02
CA LEU A 206 6.62 -6.07 -10.51
C LEU A 206 6.78 -7.59 -10.73
N PRO A 207 8.02 -8.10 -10.78
CA PRO A 207 8.28 -9.52 -11.02
C PRO A 207 7.84 -10.43 -9.85
N ARG A 208 7.67 -9.88 -8.65
CA ARG A 208 7.20 -10.59 -7.45
C ARG A 208 5.99 -9.88 -6.83
N PRO A 209 5.14 -10.59 -6.08
CA PRO A 209 4.07 -9.99 -5.29
C PRO A 209 4.57 -8.88 -4.37
N LEU A 210 3.88 -7.74 -4.39
CA LEU A 210 4.20 -6.54 -3.60
C LEU A 210 4.08 -6.78 -2.09
N ALA A 211 3.27 -7.76 -1.68
CA ALA A 211 3.12 -8.12 -0.27
C ALA A 211 4.26 -8.99 0.28
N GLU A 212 5.27 -9.36 -0.53
CA GLU A 212 6.43 -10.12 -0.07
C GLU A 212 7.50 -9.22 0.56
N ASP A 213 7.60 -7.96 0.13
CA ASP A 213 8.69 -7.04 0.53
C ASP A 213 8.19 -5.61 0.75
N PHE A 214 9.03 -4.76 1.33
CA PHE A 214 8.80 -3.32 1.37
C PHE A 214 9.20 -2.68 0.05
N HIS A 215 8.38 -1.76 -0.42
CA HIS A 215 8.65 -0.93 -1.59
C HIS A 215 8.51 0.55 -1.25
N VAL A 216 9.26 1.40 -1.94
CA VAL A 216 9.14 2.86 -1.81
C VAL A 216 8.19 3.36 -2.89
N TYR A 217 7.03 3.85 -2.47
CA TYR A 217 6.03 4.47 -3.36
C TYR A 217 6.13 5.98 -3.24
N ALA A 218 6.18 6.67 -4.37
CA ALA A 218 6.35 8.12 -4.35
C ALA A 218 5.68 8.84 -5.50
N VAL A 219 5.35 10.10 -5.27
CA VAL A 219 5.09 11.08 -6.31
C VAL A 219 6.11 12.21 -6.25
N GLU A 220 6.56 12.69 -7.41
CA GLU A 220 7.18 14.00 -7.57
C GLU A 220 6.16 14.91 -8.28
N TRP A 221 5.75 15.98 -7.61
CA TRP A 221 4.63 16.83 -7.99
C TRP A 221 5.06 18.29 -8.07
N SER A 222 4.68 18.94 -9.17
CA SER A 222 4.93 20.35 -9.47
C SER A 222 3.68 20.97 -10.11
N GLU A 223 3.76 22.24 -10.49
CA GLU A 223 2.62 23.02 -10.99
C GLU A 223 1.89 22.38 -12.18
N ASN A 224 2.62 21.74 -13.10
CA ASN A 224 2.06 21.23 -14.36
C ASN A 224 2.41 19.76 -14.60
N GLU A 225 2.89 19.05 -13.57
CA GLU A 225 3.34 17.67 -13.72
C GLU A 225 3.27 16.93 -12.39
N ILE A 226 2.78 15.69 -12.43
CA ILE A 226 2.92 14.69 -11.37
C ILE A 226 3.57 13.45 -11.98
N ARG A 227 4.59 12.91 -11.31
CA ARG A 227 5.35 11.72 -11.71
C ARG A 227 5.28 10.67 -10.61
N TRP A 228 4.92 9.43 -10.93
CA TRP A 228 4.80 8.33 -9.96
C TRP A 228 5.96 7.35 -10.07
N PHE A 229 6.41 6.87 -8.92
CA PHE A 229 7.54 5.98 -8.77
C PHE A 229 7.22 4.81 -7.86
N VAL A 230 7.77 3.65 -8.19
CA VAL A 230 7.94 2.52 -7.27
C VAL A 230 9.42 2.14 -7.28
N ASP A 231 10.05 2.13 -6.11
CA ASP A 231 11.49 1.91 -5.92
C ASP A 231 12.35 2.83 -6.82
N ASP A 232 11.98 4.11 -6.86
CA ASP A 232 12.58 5.15 -7.71
C ASP A 232 12.50 4.91 -9.23
N VAL A 233 11.76 3.88 -9.68
CA VAL A 233 11.45 3.65 -11.09
C VAL A 233 10.17 4.39 -11.46
N LEU A 234 10.30 5.38 -12.35
CA LEU A 234 9.17 6.12 -12.92
C LEU A 234 8.28 5.16 -13.72
N PHE A 235 6.97 5.17 -13.45
CA PHE A 235 6.01 4.39 -14.25
C PHE A 235 4.87 5.21 -14.86
N GLN A 236 4.69 6.46 -14.43
CA GLN A 236 3.63 7.33 -14.93
C GLN A 236 4.00 8.79 -14.78
N THR A 237 3.63 9.59 -15.77
CA THR A 237 3.69 11.04 -15.74
C THR A 237 2.34 11.57 -16.22
N LEU A 238 1.72 12.46 -15.45
CA LEU A 238 0.51 13.17 -15.83
C LEU A 238 0.73 14.69 -15.79
N THR A 239 0.14 15.37 -16.77
CA THR A 239 0.19 16.81 -16.98
C THR A 239 -1.22 17.31 -17.29
N PRO A 240 -1.48 18.64 -17.31
CA PRO A 240 -2.77 19.18 -17.77
C PRO A 240 -3.20 18.68 -19.16
N ALA A 241 -2.25 18.34 -20.04
CA ALA A 241 -2.54 17.82 -21.38
C ALA A 241 -3.11 16.39 -21.39
N ASN A 242 -3.03 15.67 -20.27
CA ASN A 242 -3.64 14.34 -20.13
C ASN A 242 -5.12 14.41 -19.69
N LEU A 243 -5.62 15.59 -19.31
CA LEU A 243 -6.99 15.74 -18.86
C LEU A 243 -7.98 15.69 -20.04
N PRO A 244 -9.21 15.18 -19.83
CA PRO A 244 -10.25 15.26 -20.85
C PRO A 244 -10.64 16.72 -21.13
N GLU A 245 -11.24 16.96 -22.30
CA GLU A 245 -11.71 18.29 -22.68
C GLU A 245 -12.67 18.88 -21.63
N GLY A 246 -12.42 20.13 -21.23
CA GLY A 246 -13.24 20.83 -20.23
C GLY A 246 -12.88 20.51 -18.77
N ALA A 247 -12.00 19.54 -18.51
CA ALA A 247 -11.51 19.26 -17.16
C ALA A 247 -10.52 20.32 -16.67
N GLN A 248 -10.44 20.45 -15.35
CA GLN A 248 -9.57 21.41 -14.68
C GLN A 248 -8.43 20.71 -13.93
N TRP A 249 -7.23 21.27 -14.04
CA TRP A 249 -6.07 20.85 -13.25
C TRP A 249 -6.19 21.39 -11.82
N VAL A 250 -6.75 20.57 -10.93
CA VAL A 250 -7.04 20.94 -9.52
C VAL A 250 -5.90 20.59 -8.56
N TYR A 251 -4.71 20.28 -9.06
CA TYR A 251 -3.56 19.85 -8.26
C TYR A 251 -2.57 21.00 -7.98
N ASN A 252 -3.05 22.25 -7.99
CA ASN A 252 -2.26 23.45 -7.71
C ASN A 252 -2.70 24.11 -6.39
N GLN A 253 -2.72 23.31 -5.33
CA GLN A 253 -3.14 23.69 -3.98
C GLN A 253 -2.48 22.75 -2.96
N PRO A 254 -2.49 23.04 -1.65
CA PRO A 254 -2.01 22.11 -0.64
C PRO A 254 -2.86 20.84 -0.56
N PHE A 255 -2.21 19.71 -0.27
CA PHE A 255 -2.82 18.41 -0.05
C PHE A 255 -2.34 17.83 1.30
N PHE A 256 -3.20 17.06 1.96
CA PHE A 256 -2.82 16.25 3.12
C PHE A 256 -2.69 14.78 2.72
N VAL A 257 -1.92 14.02 3.50
CA VAL A 257 -1.63 12.60 3.29
C VAL A 257 -2.68 11.73 3.98
N ILE A 258 -2.99 10.58 3.37
CA ILE A 258 -3.88 9.55 3.90
C ILE A 258 -3.20 8.17 3.76
N LEU A 259 -3.32 7.36 4.81
CA LEU A 259 -2.94 5.94 4.82
C LEU A 259 -4.15 5.11 5.27
N ASN A 260 -4.49 4.05 4.54
CA ASN A 260 -5.50 3.10 4.99
C ASN A 260 -5.33 1.71 4.39
N LEU A 261 -5.94 0.75 5.08
CA LEU A 261 -6.16 -0.60 4.58
C LEU A 261 -7.66 -0.88 4.52
N ALA A 262 -8.26 -0.72 3.36
CA ALA A 262 -9.67 -1.03 3.12
C ALA A 262 -9.90 -2.55 2.98
N VAL A 263 -11.13 -2.98 3.27
CA VAL A 263 -11.59 -4.36 3.12
C VAL A 263 -12.89 -4.36 2.31
N GLY A 264 -12.85 -4.96 1.12
CA GLY A 264 -13.94 -4.90 0.18
C GLY A 264 -13.96 -3.62 -0.65
N GLY A 265 -14.92 -3.56 -1.56
CA GLY A 265 -15.16 -2.40 -2.42
C GLY A 265 -15.27 -2.80 -3.89
N GLY A 266 -15.80 -1.88 -4.70
CA GLY A 266 -15.95 -2.10 -6.14
C GLY A 266 -14.62 -2.41 -6.84
N PHE A 267 -13.54 -1.73 -6.43
CA PHE A 267 -12.23 -1.86 -7.06
C PHE A 267 -11.46 -3.13 -6.63
N SER A 268 -11.41 -3.42 -5.34
CA SER A 268 -10.68 -4.58 -4.79
C SER A 268 -11.45 -5.90 -4.89
N GLY A 269 -12.76 -5.82 -5.13
CA GLY A 269 -13.69 -6.92 -4.90
C GLY A 269 -13.82 -7.22 -3.40
N TYR A 270 -14.54 -8.28 -3.03
CA TYR A 270 -14.80 -8.60 -1.62
C TYR A 270 -13.93 -9.76 -1.14
N PRO A 271 -13.64 -9.84 0.19
CA PRO A 271 -13.02 -11.03 0.77
C PRO A 271 -13.81 -12.31 0.46
N ASN A 272 -13.10 -13.42 0.31
CA ASN A 272 -13.68 -14.76 0.12
C ASN A 272 -12.96 -15.81 0.98
N ALA A 273 -13.22 -17.09 0.75
CA ALA A 273 -12.64 -18.18 1.54
C ALA A 273 -11.09 -18.27 1.50
N SER A 274 -10.44 -17.67 0.49
CA SER A 274 -8.97 -17.62 0.43
C SER A 274 -8.39 -16.45 1.24
N THR A 275 -9.17 -15.41 1.53
CA THR A 275 -8.73 -14.26 2.32
C THR A 275 -8.47 -14.68 3.76
N LYS A 276 -7.22 -14.48 4.23
CA LYS A 276 -6.82 -14.79 5.61
C LYS A 276 -6.78 -13.52 6.43
N PHE A 277 -7.40 -13.51 7.59
CA PHE A 277 -7.31 -12.41 8.55
C PHE A 277 -6.59 -12.86 9.82
N PRO A 278 -5.89 -11.95 10.54
CA PRO A 278 -5.69 -10.54 10.18
C PRO A 278 -4.76 -10.35 8.97
N GLN A 279 -4.87 -9.20 8.31
CA GLN A 279 -3.90 -8.71 7.32
C GLN A 279 -3.33 -7.38 7.76
N GLN A 280 -2.10 -7.10 7.35
CA GLN A 280 -1.37 -5.92 7.78
C GLN A 280 -0.78 -5.18 6.60
N MET A 281 -0.93 -3.85 6.63
CA MET A 281 -0.12 -2.92 5.88
C MET A 281 0.92 -2.36 6.85
N LEU A 282 2.20 -2.54 6.53
CA LEU A 282 3.31 -2.08 7.35
C LEU A 282 3.89 -0.82 6.71
N VAL A 283 4.05 0.24 7.48
CA VAL A 283 4.61 1.51 7.02
C VAL A 283 5.87 1.81 7.82
N ASP A 284 7.01 1.82 7.14
CA ASP A 284 8.33 2.10 7.72
C ASP A 284 8.54 3.60 7.93
N TYR A 285 8.19 4.40 6.91
CA TYR A 285 8.16 5.85 7.05
C TYR A 285 7.19 6.49 6.07
N VAL A 286 6.83 7.74 6.36
CA VAL A 286 6.29 8.69 5.38
C VAL A 286 7.17 9.93 5.41
N ARG A 287 7.61 10.39 4.25
CA ARG A 287 8.48 11.56 4.10
C ARG A 287 7.95 12.49 3.02
N ALA A 288 8.04 13.79 3.29
CA ALA A 288 7.74 14.85 2.36
C ALA A 288 8.96 15.74 2.18
N TYR A 289 9.19 16.15 0.94
CA TYR A 289 10.34 16.97 0.56
C TYR A 289 9.88 18.13 -0.32
N ARG A 290 10.64 19.23 -0.30
CA ARG A 290 10.57 20.29 -1.31
C ARG A 290 11.81 20.23 -2.18
N ARG A 291 11.67 20.67 -3.43
CA ARG A 291 12.82 20.79 -4.33
C ARG A 291 13.74 21.87 -3.75
N SER A 292 15.02 21.56 -3.59
CA SER A 292 16.00 22.55 -3.12
C SER A 292 16.00 23.75 -4.07
N ALA A 293 16.14 24.95 -3.51
CA ALA A 293 16.41 26.12 -4.33
C ALA A 293 17.71 25.90 -5.14
N PRO A 294 17.76 26.33 -6.41
CA PRO A 294 18.99 26.29 -7.20
C PRO A 294 20.12 27.11 -6.57
#